data_AF-U2CMZ8-F1
#
_entry.id   AF-U2CMZ8-F1
#
_cell.length_a   1.000
_cell.length_b   1.000
_cell.length_c   1.000
_cell.angle_alpha   90.00
_cell.angle_beta   90.00
_cell.angle_gamma   90.00
#
_symmetry.space_group_name_H-M   'P 1'
#
loop_
_entity.id
_entity.type
_entity.pdbx_description
1 polymer ?
#
loop_
_entity_poly.entity_id
_entity_poly.type
_entity_poly.pdbx_seq_one_letter_code
_entity_poly.pdbx_strand_id
1 'polypeptide(L)'
;MQKGASFNTISTYLRMLRATYNRAVHKGIAPYVPLLFNKVHTGVERGKSRALSVEIMHRIMKPDRELPTELENTRSLFVLLFMLRGLCFVDLFFLRRNDLQGSTLRYRRHKTGRPLRVEAGPEAMKIIGKYATKATENQRLFSLTSSAEGMEYRLYQCALRTFNKRLKQLSLHLELGVNLST
;
A
#
# COMPACT_ATOMS: atom_id res chain seq x y z
N MET A 1 28.14 -3.15 -2.71
CA MET A 1 27.66 -3.25 -4.11
C MET A 1 26.56 -2.23 -4.35
N GLN A 2 26.80 -1.20 -5.17
CA GLN A 2 25.78 -0.23 -5.56
C GLN A 2 24.76 -0.92 -6.48
N LYS A 3 23.51 -1.05 -6.03
CA LYS A 3 22.41 -1.48 -6.92
C LYS A 3 22.11 -0.33 -7.87
N GLY A 4 22.40 -0.50 -9.16
CA GLY A 4 21.97 0.43 -10.20
C GLY A 4 20.45 0.61 -10.19
N ALA A 5 19.99 1.81 -10.56
CA ALA A 5 18.56 2.11 -10.65
C ALA A 5 17.89 1.23 -11.73
N SER A 6 16.67 0.75 -11.48
CA SER A 6 15.93 -0.02 -12.48
C SER A 6 15.60 0.82 -13.72
N PHE A 7 15.42 0.20 -14.90
CA PHE A 7 14.99 0.90 -16.11
C PHE A 7 13.69 1.70 -15.91
N ASN A 8 12.76 1.20 -15.10
CA ASN A 8 11.56 1.93 -14.72
C ASN A 8 11.85 3.18 -13.89
N THR A 9 12.85 3.13 -13.00
CA THR A 9 13.32 4.30 -12.23
C THR A 9 13.93 5.33 -13.18
N ILE A 10 14.81 4.91 -14.08
CA ILE A 10 15.45 5.76 -15.09
C ILE A 10 14.39 6.43 -15.98
N SER A 11 13.46 5.64 -16.53
CA SER A 11 12.34 6.13 -17.34
C SER A 11 11.44 7.12 -16.59
N THR A 12 11.20 6.91 -15.30
CA THR A 12 10.42 7.86 -14.49
C THR A 12 11.13 9.21 -14.40
N TYR A 13 12.43 9.23 -14.10
CA TYR A 13 13.21 10.46 -14.08
C TYR A 13 13.26 11.15 -15.44
N LEU A 14 13.48 10.40 -16.52
CA LEU A 14 13.54 10.94 -17.87
C LEU A 14 12.20 11.52 -18.34
N ARG A 15 11.06 10.88 -17.99
CA ARG A 15 9.74 11.42 -18.29
C ARG A 15 9.46 12.71 -17.51
N MET A 16 9.86 12.78 -16.24
CA MET A 16 9.75 14.03 -15.46
C MET A 16 10.62 15.13 -16.06
N LEU A 17 11.88 14.83 -16.40
CA LEU A 17 12.80 15.79 -17.01
C LEU A 17 12.26 16.32 -18.34
N ARG A 18 11.78 15.41 -19.22
CA ARG A 18 11.14 15.78 -20.49
C ARG A 18 9.92 16.68 -20.29
N ALA A 19 9.07 16.37 -19.30
CA ALA A 19 7.91 17.20 -18.99
C ALA A 19 8.30 18.60 -18.50
N THR A 20 9.29 18.69 -17.60
CA THR A 20 9.81 19.97 -17.09
C THR A 20 10.46 20.79 -18.20
N TYR A 21 11.28 20.16 -19.04
CA TYR A 21 11.89 20.80 -20.21
C TYR A 21 10.82 21.33 -21.19
N ASN A 22 9.85 20.48 -21.58
CA ASN A 22 8.77 20.89 -22.48
C ASN A 22 7.99 22.09 -21.91
N ARG A 23 7.73 22.10 -20.59
CA ARG A 23 7.08 23.23 -19.92
C ARG A 23 7.94 24.50 -19.93
N ALA A 24 9.26 24.39 -19.81
CA ALA A 24 10.18 25.51 -19.94
C ALA A 24 10.22 26.07 -21.37
N VAL A 25 10.24 25.20 -22.39
CA VAL A 25 10.16 25.60 -23.80
C VAL A 25 8.85 26.34 -24.10
N HIS A 26 7.70 25.81 -23.65
CA HIS A 26 6.41 26.49 -23.82
C HIS A 26 6.35 27.87 -23.14
N LYS A 27 7.15 28.09 -22.09
CA LYS A 27 7.25 29.38 -21.40
C LYS A 27 8.34 30.29 -21.96
N GLY A 28 9.07 29.88 -23.01
CA GLY A 28 10.18 30.63 -23.58
C GLY A 28 11.44 30.69 -22.69
N ILE A 29 11.51 29.88 -21.63
CA ILE A 29 12.65 29.85 -20.69
C ILE A 29 13.81 29.01 -21.27
N ALA A 30 13.50 28.05 -22.14
CA ALA A 30 14.49 27.18 -22.77
C ALA A 30 14.26 27.10 -24.29
N PRO A 31 15.32 26.97 -25.11
CA PRO A 31 15.19 26.80 -26.56
C PRO A 31 14.65 25.40 -26.90
N TYR A 32 13.88 25.30 -27.98
CA TYR A 32 13.42 24.03 -28.52
C TYR A 32 14.57 23.29 -29.21
N VAL A 33 14.86 22.07 -28.75
CA VAL A 33 15.87 21.17 -29.31
C VAL A 33 15.15 19.94 -29.85
N PRO A 34 15.04 19.79 -31.18
CA PRO A 34 14.45 18.61 -31.78
C PRO A 34 15.15 17.35 -31.29
N LEU A 35 14.36 16.29 -31.06
CA LEU A 35 14.87 14.95 -30.75
C LEU A 35 15.70 14.82 -29.45
N LEU A 36 15.73 15.83 -28.58
CA LEU A 36 16.54 15.83 -27.34
C LEU A 36 16.38 14.57 -26.47
N PHE A 37 15.19 13.96 -26.46
CA PHE A 37 14.89 12.74 -25.70
C PHE A 37 14.65 11.50 -26.58
N ASN A 38 15.06 11.49 -27.86
CA ASN A 38 14.73 10.39 -28.78
C ASN A 38 15.53 9.10 -28.52
N LYS A 39 16.75 9.21 -27.97
CA LYS A 39 17.67 8.10 -27.71
C LYS A 39 17.66 7.63 -26.25
N VAL A 40 16.79 8.18 -25.41
CA VAL A 40 16.70 7.81 -23.99
C VAL A 40 15.47 6.95 -23.73
N HIS A 41 15.61 5.94 -22.87
CA HIS A 41 14.52 5.03 -22.56
C HIS A 41 13.45 5.74 -21.72
N THR A 42 12.30 6.03 -22.32
CA THR A 42 11.10 6.54 -21.62
C THR A 42 9.97 5.51 -21.55
N GLY A 43 10.28 4.24 -21.82
CA GLY A 43 9.32 3.12 -21.80
C GLY A 43 8.98 2.66 -20.39
N VAL A 44 8.00 1.75 -20.27
CA VAL A 44 7.70 1.05 -19.02
C VAL A 44 7.96 -0.42 -19.24
N GLU A 45 8.94 -0.97 -18.53
CA GLU A 45 9.15 -2.41 -18.51
C GLU A 45 8.12 -3.07 -17.60
N ARG A 46 7.52 -4.18 -18.08
CA ARG A 46 6.64 -5.00 -17.25
C ARG A 46 7.47 -5.59 -16.10
N GLY A 47 7.25 -5.08 -14.90
CA GLY A 47 7.83 -5.66 -13.69
C GLY A 47 7.28 -7.06 -13.41
N LYS A 48 7.99 -7.81 -12.54
CA LYS A 48 7.49 -9.09 -12.03
C LYS A 48 6.12 -8.90 -11.38
N SER A 49 5.17 -9.78 -11.71
CA SER A 49 3.84 -9.78 -11.08
C SER A 49 4.00 -9.89 -9.57
N ARG A 50 3.28 -9.03 -8.84
CA ARG A 50 3.20 -9.07 -7.37
C ARG A 50 1.98 -9.85 -6.89
N ALA A 51 1.24 -10.47 -7.81
CA ALA A 51 0.10 -11.30 -7.46
C ALA A 51 0.59 -12.54 -6.71
N LEU A 52 -0.07 -12.86 -5.60
CA LEU A 52 0.17 -14.09 -4.86
C LEU A 52 -0.64 -15.23 -5.50
N SER A 53 -0.07 -16.44 -5.52
CA SER A 53 -0.85 -17.63 -5.88
C SER A 53 -1.91 -17.92 -4.81
N VAL A 54 -2.96 -18.64 -5.20
CA VAL A 54 -4.02 -19.07 -4.29
C VAL A 54 -3.44 -19.90 -3.14
N GLU A 55 -2.47 -20.77 -3.44
CA GLU A 55 -1.76 -21.60 -2.47
C GLU A 55 -1.04 -20.75 -1.41
N ILE A 56 -0.29 -19.72 -1.84
CA ILE A 56 0.41 -18.81 -0.92
C ILE A 56 -0.61 -18.05 -0.07
N MET A 57 -1.68 -17.56 -0.66
CA MET A 57 -2.73 -16.86 0.09
C MET A 57 -3.39 -17.79 1.12
N HIS A 58 -3.64 -19.05 0.77
CA HIS A 58 -4.18 -20.04 1.70
C HIS A 58 -3.24 -20.28 2.89
N ARG A 59 -1.92 -20.42 2.65
CA ARG A 59 -0.91 -20.55 3.73
C ARG A 59 -0.85 -19.31 4.64
N ILE A 60 -1.10 -18.11 4.11
CA ILE A 60 -1.18 -16.88 4.92
C ILE A 60 -2.48 -16.85 5.74
N MET A 61 -3.60 -17.33 5.17
CA MET A 61 -4.90 -17.36 5.86
C MET A 61 -4.92 -18.42 6.97
N LYS A 62 -4.30 -19.57 6.74
CA LYS A 62 -4.19 -20.71 7.64
C LYS A 62 -2.73 -21.14 7.76
N PRO A 63 -1.93 -20.45 8.60
CA PRO A 63 -0.54 -20.81 8.81
C PRO A 63 -0.43 -22.20 9.43
N ASP A 64 0.61 -22.93 9.03
CA ASP A 64 0.92 -24.30 9.48
C ASP A 64 1.70 -24.33 10.82
N ARG A 65 2.06 -23.15 11.33
CA ARG A 65 2.90 -22.97 12.51
C ARG A 65 2.43 -21.76 13.32
N GLU A 66 2.75 -21.74 14.60
CA GLU A 66 2.45 -20.60 15.46
C GLU A 66 3.21 -19.34 15.02
N LEU A 67 2.54 -18.20 15.18
CA LEU A 67 3.07 -16.89 14.86
C LEU A 67 3.24 -16.05 16.12
N PRO A 68 4.39 -15.39 16.30
CA PRO A 68 4.53 -14.35 17.30
C PRO A 68 3.42 -13.31 17.18
N THR A 69 2.94 -12.77 18.31
CA THR A 69 1.80 -11.85 18.37
C THR A 69 1.86 -10.72 17.34
N GLU A 70 3.03 -10.11 17.16
CA GLU A 70 3.23 -9.01 16.19
C GLU A 70 3.07 -9.45 14.72
N LEU A 71 3.52 -10.67 14.40
CA LEU A 71 3.35 -11.24 13.06
C LEU A 71 1.91 -11.68 12.83
N GLU A 72 1.25 -12.23 13.85
CA GLU A 72 -0.16 -12.61 13.79
C GLU A 72 -1.07 -11.38 13.57
N ASN A 73 -0.76 -10.27 14.25
CA ASN A 73 -1.44 -9.00 14.04
C ASN A 73 -1.24 -8.47 12.61
N THR A 74 0.00 -8.54 12.11
CA THR A 74 0.32 -8.13 10.74
C THR A 74 -0.39 -9.01 9.71
N ARG A 75 -0.39 -10.34 9.91
CA ARG A 75 -1.08 -11.33 9.08
C ARG A 75 -2.58 -11.05 9.03
N SER A 76 -3.21 -10.87 10.19
CA SER A 76 -4.64 -10.60 10.29
C SER A 76 -5.04 -9.34 9.51
N LEU A 77 -4.28 -8.25 9.67
CA LEU A 77 -4.51 -7.02 8.90
C LEU A 77 -4.25 -7.22 7.39
N PHE A 78 -3.23 -7.99 7.01
CA PHE A 78 -2.96 -8.28 5.59
C PHE A 78 -4.09 -9.10 4.95
N VAL A 79 -4.58 -10.12 5.65
CA VAL A 79 -5.76 -10.89 5.24
C VAL A 79 -6.99 -9.99 5.15
N LEU A 80 -7.17 -9.06 6.08
CA LEU A 80 -8.27 -8.09 6.03
C LEU A 80 -8.20 -7.22 4.77
N LEU A 81 -7.02 -6.71 4.40
CA LEU A 81 -6.85 -5.93 3.17
C LEU A 81 -7.30 -6.73 1.94
N PHE A 82 -6.96 -8.01 1.88
CA PHE A 82 -7.39 -8.93 0.82
C PHE A 82 -8.92 -9.12 0.83
N MET A 83 -9.51 -9.47 1.99
CA MET A 83 -10.95 -9.68 2.14
C MET A 83 -11.77 -8.44 1.78
N LEU A 84 -11.24 -7.25 2.04
CA LEU A 84 -11.85 -5.96 1.69
C LEU A 84 -11.56 -5.55 0.23
N ARG A 85 -11.57 -6.52 -0.70
CA ARG A 85 -11.37 -6.34 -2.14
C ARG A 85 -10.04 -5.66 -2.52
N GLY A 86 -8.97 -5.99 -1.81
CA GLY A 86 -7.64 -5.41 -2.06
C GLY A 86 -7.54 -3.94 -1.65
N LEU A 87 -8.08 -3.62 -0.47
CA LEU A 87 -7.88 -2.33 0.20
C LEU A 87 -6.39 -2.03 0.26
N CYS A 88 -5.96 -0.80 -0.05
CA CYS A 88 -4.55 -0.44 0.13
C CYS A 88 -4.28 0.01 1.56
N PHE A 89 -3.03 -0.13 2.01
CA PHE A 89 -2.65 0.18 3.39
C PHE A 89 -2.93 1.65 3.78
N VAL A 90 -2.76 2.59 2.84
CA VAL A 90 -3.09 4.00 3.08
C VAL A 90 -4.57 4.20 3.38
N ASP A 91 -5.47 3.50 2.67
CA ASP A 91 -6.89 3.59 2.94
C ASP A 91 -7.23 2.98 4.31
N LEU A 92 -6.63 1.83 4.66
CA LEU A 92 -6.77 1.21 5.98
C LEU A 92 -6.31 2.16 7.11
N PHE A 93 -5.20 2.87 6.90
CA PHE A 93 -4.62 3.79 7.86
C PHE A 93 -5.53 5.00 8.15
N PHE A 94 -6.18 5.53 7.12
CA PHE A 94 -7.06 6.70 7.24
C PHE A 94 -8.54 6.35 7.46
N LEU A 95 -8.89 5.07 7.47
CA LEU A 95 -10.25 4.61 7.67
C LEU A 95 -10.78 5.05 9.04
N ARG A 96 -11.97 5.61 9.08
CA ARG A 96 -12.60 6.12 10.31
C ARG A 96 -13.70 5.19 10.79
N ARG A 97 -14.06 5.30 12.07
CA ARG A 97 -15.14 4.49 12.65
C ARG A 97 -16.48 4.66 11.92
N ASN A 98 -16.79 5.88 11.50
CA ASN A 98 -18.03 6.26 10.81
C ASN A 98 -18.10 5.73 9.36
N ASP A 99 -16.95 5.36 8.79
CA ASP A 99 -16.90 4.73 7.46
C ASP A 99 -17.45 3.30 7.50
N LEU A 100 -17.54 2.68 8.69
CA LEU A 100 -18.10 1.35 8.90
C LEU A 100 -19.53 1.42 9.45
N GLN A 101 -20.51 1.13 8.59
CA GLN A 101 -21.94 1.10 8.90
C GLN A 101 -22.42 -0.36 8.88
N GLY A 102 -22.64 -0.93 10.07
CA GLY A 102 -22.92 -2.35 10.22
C GLY A 102 -21.74 -3.19 9.70
N SER A 103 -21.96 -3.95 8.63
CA SER A 103 -20.94 -4.73 7.91
C SER A 103 -20.43 -4.04 6.63
N THR A 104 -20.88 -2.83 6.31
CA THR A 104 -20.52 -2.14 5.07
C THR A 104 -19.53 -1.02 5.32
N LEU A 105 -18.39 -1.04 4.62
CA LEU A 105 -17.44 0.04 4.54
C LEU A 105 -17.78 1.00 3.40
N ARG A 106 -17.87 2.29 3.70
CA ARG A 106 -18.10 3.38 2.74
C ARG A 106 -17.04 4.45 2.95
N TYR A 107 -16.13 4.60 1.99
CA TYR A 107 -15.03 5.55 2.10
C TYR A 107 -14.59 6.07 0.72
N ARG A 108 -13.73 7.09 0.71
CA ARG A 108 -13.14 7.65 -0.52
C ARG A 108 -11.70 7.16 -0.66
N ARG A 109 -11.40 6.45 -1.75
CA ARG A 109 -10.09 5.84 -1.97
C ARG A 109 -9.01 6.91 -2.16
N HIS A 110 -7.93 6.88 -1.37
CA HIS A 110 -6.83 7.84 -1.48
C HIS A 110 -6.16 7.80 -2.86
N LYS A 111 -5.95 6.60 -3.42
CA LYS A 111 -5.23 6.43 -4.68
C LYS A 111 -5.93 7.07 -5.89
N THR A 112 -7.25 7.13 -5.89
CA THR A 112 -8.04 7.51 -7.08
C THR A 112 -9.09 8.58 -6.81
N GLY A 113 -9.34 8.93 -5.55
CA GLY A 113 -10.42 9.83 -5.15
C GLY A 113 -11.83 9.27 -5.37
N ARG A 114 -11.99 8.02 -5.82
CA ARG A 114 -13.31 7.43 -6.08
C ARG A 114 -13.97 6.94 -4.79
N PRO A 115 -15.27 7.17 -4.60
CA PRO A 115 -16.01 6.54 -3.51
C PRO A 115 -16.09 5.03 -3.73
N LEU A 116 -15.94 4.27 -2.65
CA LEU A 116 -16.06 2.82 -2.65
C LEU A 116 -17.03 2.38 -1.56
N ARG A 117 -17.80 1.34 -1.88
CA ARG A 117 -18.66 0.60 -0.97
C ARG A 117 -18.22 -0.85 -0.99
N VAL A 118 -17.81 -1.38 0.16
CA VAL A 118 -17.33 -2.76 0.31
C VAL A 118 -18.08 -3.41 1.46
N GLU A 119 -18.78 -4.49 1.17
CA GLU A 119 -19.39 -5.32 2.20
C GLU A 119 -18.32 -6.26 2.78
N ALA A 120 -18.17 -6.21 4.10
CA ALA A 120 -17.26 -7.04 4.87
C ALA A 120 -18.01 -8.31 5.34
N GLY A 121 -17.54 -9.47 4.88
CA GLY A 121 -18.09 -10.75 5.32
C GLY A 121 -17.82 -11.02 6.81
N PRO A 122 -18.42 -12.08 7.37
CA PRO A 122 -18.32 -12.39 8.81
C PRO A 122 -16.88 -12.51 9.31
N GLU A 123 -16.00 -13.17 8.54
CA GLU A 123 -14.58 -13.33 8.90
C GLU A 123 -13.83 -11.99 8.91
N ALA A 124 -14.11 -11.10 7.95
CA ALA A 124 -13.53 -9.76 7.93
C ALA A 124 -14.01 -8.95 9.15
N MET A 125 -15.30 -9.07 9.50
CA MET A 125 -15.86 -8.40 10.67
C MET A 125 -15.28 -8.90 11.99
N LYS A 126 -14.93 -10.19 12.11
CA LYS A 126 -14.19 -10.72 13.27
C LYS A 126 -12.82 -10.06 13.41
N ILE A 127 -12.08 -9.93 12.31
CA ILE A 127 -10.77 -9.25 12.33
C ILE A 127 -10.95 -7.77 12.67
N ILE A 128 -11.91 -7.09 12.04
CA ILE A 128 -12.22 -5.69 12.35
C ILE A 128 -12.53 -5.55 13.84
N GLY A 129 -13.41 -6.37 14.41
CA GLY A 129 -13.77 -6.32 15.83
C GLY A 129 -12.58 -6.54 16.78
N LYS A 130 -11.62 -7.39 16.40
CA LYS A 130 -10.41 -7.66 17.18
C LYS A 130 -9.42 -6.48 17.20
N TYR A 131 -9.28 -5.76 16.09
CA TYR A 131 -8.25 -4.72 15.91
C TYR A 131 -8.79 -3.29 15.90
N ALA A 132 -10.11 -3.13 15.82
CA ALA A 132 -10.74 -1.82 15.85
C ALA A 132 -10.54 -1.16 17.22
N THR A 133 -10.31 0.14 17.19
CA THR A 133 -10.28 0.97 18.39
C THR A 133 -11.68 1.00 19.02
N LYS A 134 -11.75 1.07 20.36
CA LYS A 134 -13.01 1.35 21.10
C LYS A 134 -13.46 2.81 20.99
N ALA A 135 -13.06 3.46 19.91
CA ALA A 135 -13.06 4.89 19.75
C ALA A 135 -14.46 5.47 19.51
N THR A 136 -14.61 6.76 19.83
CA THR A 136 -15.76 7.58 19.47
C THR A 136 -15.85 7.82 17.96
N GLU A 137 -17.01 8.29 17.54
CA GLU A 137 -17.27 8.72 16.16
C GLU A 137 -16.19 9.73 15.69
N ASN A 138 -15.83 9.66 14.39
CA ASN A 138 -14.76 10.41 13.72
C ASN A 138 -13.30 10.03 14.00
N GLN A 139 -13.00 9.12 14.94
CA GLN A 139 -11.62 8.63 15.13
C GLN A 139 -11.25 7.54 14.11
N ARG A 140 -9.94 7.29 13.96
CA ARG A 140 -9.42 6.21 13.10
C ARG A 140 -9.90 4.86 13.60
N LEU A 141 -10.37 4.02 12.68
CA LEU A 141 -10.85 2.68 12.98
C LEU A 141 -9.73 1.79 13.54
N PHE A 142 -8.49 1.98 13.07
CA PHE A 142 -7.32 1.23 13.53
C PHE A 142 -6.26 2.16 14.13
N SER A 143 -5.75 1.82 15.32
CA SER A 143 -4.60 2.50 15.92
C SER A 143 -3.30 1.86 15.44
N LEU A 144 -2.84 2.25 14.24
CA LEU A 144 -1.63 1.70 13.62
C LEU A 144 -0.33 2.41 14.05
N THR A 145 -0.43 3.46 14.87
CA THR A 145 0.70 4.27 15.37
C THR A 145 0.43 4.81 16.77
N SER A 146 1.48 4.94 17.58
CA SER A 146 1.38 5.37 18.99
C SER A 146 1.28 6.89 19.22
N SER A 147 1.41 7.73 18.19
CA SER A 147 1.50 9.19 18.36
C SER A 147 0.26 9.91 17.78
N ALA A 148 -0.29 10.81 18.60
CA ALA A 148 -1.35 11.72 18.26
C ALA A 148 -0.76 13.04 17.72
N GLU A 149 -1.23 13.42 16.53
CA GLU A 149 -1.29 14.78 16.01
C GLU A 149 -0.03 15.43 15.39
N GLY A 150 -0.29 16.24 14.35
CA GLY A 150 0.67 17.13 13.70
C GLY A 150 1.37 16.62 12.44
N MET A 151 1.58 15.30 12.27
CA MET A 151 2.36 14.76 11.13
C MET A 151 1.79 13.48 10.54
N GLU A 152 0.52 13.48 10.15
CA GLU A 152 -0.20 12.29 9.66
C GLU A 152 0.52 11.54 8.54
N TYR A 153 1.09 12.25 7.56
CA TYR A 153 1.82 11.61 6.47
C TYR A 153 3.10 10.91 6.94
N ARG A 154 3.83 11.49 7.90
CA ARG A 154 5.03 10.84 8.47
C ARG A 154 4.64 9.62 9.30
N LEU A 155 3.56 9.72 10.08
CA LEU A 155 3.01 8.59 10.85
C LEU A 155 2.60 7.44 9.93
N TYR A 156 1.88 7.75 8.85
CA TYR A 156 1.54 6.79 7.80
C TYR A 156 2.80 6.12 7.23
N GLN A 157 3.82 6.89 6.85
CA GLN A 157 5.04 6.31 6.28
C GLN A 157 5.77 5.40 7.29
N CYS A 158 5.82 5.79 8.56
CA CYS A 158 6.39 4.94 9.62
C CYS A 158 5.59 3.65 9.78
N ALA A 159 4.26 3.72 9.87
CA ALA A 159 3.38 2.56 9.96
C ALA A 159 3.55 1.63 8.76
N LEU A 160 3.57 2.19 7.54
CA LEU A 160 3.76 1.42 6.31
C LEU A 160 5.12 0.72 6.27
N ARG A 161 6.20 1.40 6.68
CA ARG A 161 7.53 0.79 6.75
C ARG A 161 7.57 -0.36 7.76
N THR A 162 7.00 -0.16 8.94
CA THR A 162 6.90 -1.21 9.97
C THR A 162 6.06 -2.39 9.49
N PHE A 163 4.90 -2.12 8.90
CA PHE A 163 4.02 -3.15 8.36
C PHE A 163 4.70 -3.97 7.25
N ASN A 164 5.34 -3.32 6.28
CA ASN A 164 6.09 -3.99 5.22
C ASN A 164 7.32 -4.75 5.75
N LYS A 165 7.98 -4.27 6.80
CA LYS A 165 9.06 -5.02 7.47
C LYS A 165 8.51 -6.31 8.08
N ARG A 166 7.38 -6.23 8.79
CA ARG A 166 6.73 -7.40 9.39
C ARG A 166 6.19 -8.38 8.36
N LEU A 167 5.69 -7.90 7.22
CA LEU A 167 5.28 -8.76 6.10
C LEU A 167 6.45 -9.56 5.51
N LYS A 168 7.64 -8.95 5.42
CA LYS A 168 8.86 -9.68 5.02
C LYS A 168 9.23 -10.74 6.06
N GLN A 169 9.15 -10.41 7.34
CA GLN A 169 9.39 -11.37 8.44
C GLN A 169 8.37 -12.51 8.41
N LEU A 170 7.10 -12.22 8.20
CA LEU A 170 6.03 -13.22 8.05
C LEU A 170 6.31 -14.15 6.88
N SER A 171 6.72 -13.62 5.73
CA SER A 171 7.07 -14.44 4.56
C SER A 171 8.25 -15.37 4.83
N LEU A 172 9.27 -14.88 5.54
CA LEU A 172 10.42 -15.68 5.95
C LEU A 172 10.00 -16.77 6.96
N HIS A 173 9.20 -16.40 7.96
CA HIS A 173 8.73 -17.31 9.01
C HIS A 173 7.87 -18.44 8.44
N LEU A 174 7.05 -18.16 7.43
CA LEU A 174 6.21 -19.14 6.75
C LEU A 174 6.90 -19.79 5.53
N GLU A 175 8.16 -19.46 5.24
CA GLU A 175 8.93 -20.01 4.11
C GLU A 175 8.16 -19.93 2.78
N LEU A 176 7.59 -18.76 2.47
CA LEU A 176 6.73 -18.60 1.28
C LEU A 176 7.53 -18.41 -0.02
N GLY A 177 8.84 -18.15 0.06
CA GLY A 177 9.70 -17.88 -1.10
C GLY A 177 9.36 -16.61 -1.88
N VAL A 178 8.45 -15.77 -1.39
CA VAL A 178 7.99 -14.55 -2.06
C VAL A 178 8.14 -13.32 -1.17
N ASN A 179 8.15 -12.12 -1.75
CA ASN A 179 8.15 -10.88 -0.97
C ASN A 179 6.72 -10.37 -0.81
N LEU A 180 6.25 -10.31 0.44
CA LEU A 180 4.98 -9.69 0.77
C LEU A 180 5.16 -8.18 0.95
N SER A 181 4.29 -7.39 0.33
CA SER A 181 4.21 -5.94 0.49
C SER A 181 2.83 -5.43 0.10
N THR A 182 2.45 -4.27 0.63
CA THR A 182 1.18 -3.58 0.34
C THR A 182 1.36 -2.25 -0.37
#